data_AF-A0A6G1IGR8-F1
#
_entry.id   AF-A0A6G1IGR8-F1
#
_cell.length_a   1.000
_cell.length_b   1.000
_cell.length_c   1.000
_cell.angle_alpha   90.00
_cell.angle_beta   90.00
_cell.angle_gamma   90.00
#
_symmetry.space_group_name_H-M   'P 1'
#
loop_
_entity.id
_entity.type
_entity.pdbx_description
1 polymer ?
#
loop_
_entity_poly.entity_id
_entity_poly.type
_entity_poly.pdbx_seq_one_letter_code
_entity_poly.pdbx_strand_id
1 'polypeptide(L)'
;MDSADFLIGDKVCILLGCDFPMILRPDPGARHLVVGNSFVSGLEDAKGLLGPLPEDVTCSIESQHSRWIPIFKNGKTDIETEDDPRLPAMDDWECLNPNMLDSNPYGVLQYKNKATREVVKGNPHLTPDALRARGVPIESIFLA
;
A
#
# COMPACT_ATOMS: atom_id res chain seq x y z
N MET A 1 2.00 20.22 -12.21
CA MET A 1 2.81 19.17 -11.58
C MET A 1 4.13 19.24 -12.32
N ASP A 2 5.14 19.88 -11.73
CA ASP A 2 6.45 19.97 -12.36
C ASP A 2 6.98 18.55 -12.50
N SER A 3 7.37 18.15 -13.71
CA SER A 3 7.99 16.84 -13.90
C SER A 3 9.29 16.83 -13.09
N ALA A 4 9.36 15.99 -12.08
CA ALA A 4 10.59 15.77 -11.34
C ALA A 4 11.73 15.43 -12.31
N ASP A 5 12.83 16.18 -12.28
CA ASP A 5 14.03 15.86 -13.04
C ASP A 5 14.70 14.62 -12.43
N PHE A 6 14.50 13.48 -13.07
CA PHE A 6 15.09 12.20 -12.68
C PHE A 6 16.56 12.13 -13.11
N LEU A 7 17.44 11.74 -12.18
CA LEU A 7 18.87 11.59 -12.42
C LEU A 7 19.32 10.15 -12.24
N ILE A 8 20.40 9.79 -12.92
CA ILE A 8 21.08 8.50 -12.70
C ILE A 8 21.48 8.42 -11.21
N GLY A 9 21.04 7.34 -10.55
CA GLY A 9 21.28 7.11 -9.12
C GLY A 9 20.08 7.41 -8.22
N ASP A 10 19.02 8.06 -8.74
CA ASP A 10 17.75 8.16 -8.05
C ASP A 10 17.10 6.77 -7.88
N LYS A 11 16.41 6.57 -6.75
CA LYS A 11 15.78 5.30 -6.40
C LYS A 11 14.26 5.40 -6.45
N VAL A 12 13.61 4.43 -7.08
CA VAL A 12 12.17 4.20 -6.94
C VAL A 12 11.93 3.47 -5.63
N CYS A 13 11.13 4.05 -4.73
CA CYS A 13 10.86 3.51 -3.42
C CYS A 13 9.35 3.40 -3.19
N ILE A 14 8.89 2.26 -2.67
CA ILE A 14 7.54 2.11 -2.15
C ILE A 14 7.58 2.53 -0.68
N LEU A 15 6.98 3.67 -0.36
CA LEU A 15 6.92 4.15 1.02
C LEU A 15 5.63 3.68 1.67
N LEU A 16 5.74 2.98 2.80
CA LEU A 16 4.57 2.50 3.54
C LEU A 16 3.71 3.70 4.00
N GLY A 17 2.41 3.68 3.64
CA GLY A 17 1.49 4.78 3.89
C GLY A 17 1.49 5.87 2.82
N CYS A 18 2.16 5.65 1.67
CA CYS A 18 2.08 6.50 0.50
C CYS A 18 1.43 5.74 -0.67
N ASP A 19 0.50 6.39 -1.36
CA ASP A 19 -0.30 5.78 -2.43
C ASP A 19 0.44 5.69 -3.77
N PHE A 20 1.64 6.27 -3.84
CA PHE A 20 2.47 6.31 -5.04
C PHE A 20 3.91 5.89 -4.72
N PRO A 21 4.58 5.17 -5.64
CA PRO A 21 6.04 5.08 -5.60
C PRO A 21 6.64 6.49 -5.59
N MET A 22 7.63 6.68 -4.73
CA MET A 22 8.35 7.94 -4.57
C MET A 22 9.77 7.80 -5.09
N ILE A 23 10.28 8.86 -5.70
CA ILE A 23 11.67 8.96 -6.09
C ILE A 23 12.46 9.60 -4.97
N LEU A 24 13.47 8.87 -4.51
CA LEU A 24 14.41 9.31 -3.49
C LEU A 24 15.81 9.46 -4.08
N ARG A 25 16.43 10.62 -3.83
CA ARG A 25 17.81 10.89 -4.19
C ARG A 25 18.70 10.75 -2.97
N PRO A 26 19.75 9.91 -3.00
CA PRO A 26 20.73 9.85 -1.91
C PRO A 26 21.37 11.21 -1.63
N ASP A 27 21.46 11.58 -0.36
CA ASP A 27 22.11 12.79 0.16
C ASP A 27 23.24 12.39 1.13
N PRO A 28 24.30 13.20 1.32
CA PRO A 28 25.35 12.90 2.29
C PRO A 28 24.79 12.61 3.70
N GLY A 29 25.40 11.64 4.38
CA GLY A 29 24.98 11.24 5.74
C GLY A 29 23.84 10.23 5.78
N ALA A 30 23.68 9.39 4.74
CA ALA A 30 22.64 8.35 4.65
C ALA A 30 21.19 8.90 4.71
N ARG A 31 21.02 10.15 4.28
CA ARG A 31 19.71 10.78 4.11
C ARG A 31 19.26 10.72 2.65
N HIS A 32 18.01 11.07 2.43
CA HIS A 32 17.41 11.09 1.10
C HIS A 32 16.59 12.36 0.90
N LEU A 33 16.75 12.98 -0.27
CA LEU A 33 15.86 14.02 -0.75
C LEU A 33 14.66 13.38 -1.43
N VAL A 34 13.45 13.86 -1.12
CA VAL A 34 12.24 13.48 -1.86
C VAL A 34 12.20 14.30 -3.15
N VAL A 35 12.41 13.64 -4.29
CA VAL A 35 12.41 14.29 -5.60
C VAL A 35 10.98 14.49 -6.10
N GLY A 36 10.11 13.49 -5.90
CA GLY A 36 8.71 13.53 -6.32
C GLY A 36 8.08 12.16 -6.38
N ASN A 37 6.82 12.09 -6.78
CA ASN A 37 6.14 10.84 -7.06
C ASN A 37 6.53 10.29 -8.45
N SER A 38 6.28 9.01 -8.67
CA SER A 38 6.48 8.36 -9.96
C SER A 38 5.36 7.37 -10.23
N PHE A 39 4.99 7.24 -11.51
CA PHE A 39 4.18 6.14 -11.98
C PHE A 39 5.10 5.10 -12.60
N VAL A 40 5.11 3.90 -12.02
CA VAL A 40 5.87 2.76 -12.52
C VAL A 40 4.89 1.64 -12.82
N SER A 41 4.74 1.31 -14.10
CA SER A 41 3.93 0.17 -14.53
C SER A 41 4.49 -1.13 -13.94
N GLY A 42 3.60 -1.97 -13.43
CA GLY A 42 3.90 -3.19 -12.68
C GLY A 42 4.01 -3.01 -11.16
N LEU A 43 3.73 -1.81 -10.62
CA LEU A 43 3.67 -1.53 -9.17
C LEU A 43 2.30 -1.04 -8.68
N GLU A 44 1.32 -0.91 -9.58
CA GLU A 44 -0.03 -0.41 -9.33
C GLU A 44 -0.86 -1.24 -8.34
N ASP A 45 -0.55 -2.53 -8.23
CA ASP A 45 -1.31 -3.52 -7.47
C ASP A 45 -0.53 -3.95 -6.21
N ALA A 46 0.34 -3.10 -5.65
CA ALA A 46 1.19 -3.46 -4.50
C ALA A 46 2.07 -4.72 -4.71
N LYS A 47 2.30 -5.17 -5.95
CA LYS A 47 3.14 -6.33 -6.26
C LYS A 47 4.57 -6.22 -5.74
N GLY A 48 5.10 -5.01 -5.61
CA GLY A 48 6.41 -4.78 -4.99
C GLY A 48 6.48 -5.16 -3.50
N LEU A 49 5.34 -5.22 -2.80
CA LEU A 49 5.24 -5.65 -1.41
C LEU A 49 4.70 -7.08 -1.27
N LEU A 50 3.70 -7.45 -2.06
CA LEU A 50 2.94 -8.70 -1.88
C LEU A 50 3.30 -9.79 -2.90
N GLY A 51 4.15 -9.50 -3.88
CA GLY A 51 4.43 -10.39 -4.99
C GLY A 51 3.33 -10.35 -6.06
N PRO A 52 3.46 -11.17 -7.13
CA PRO A 52 2.51 -11.17 -8.24
C PRO A 52 1.11 -11.60 -7.77
N LEU A 53 0.07 -11.06 -8.43
CA LEU A 53 -1.28 -11.58 -8.29
C LEU A 53 -1.36 -13.05 -8.76
N PRO A 54 -2.31 -13.83 -8.24
CA PRO A 54 -2.65 -15.14 -8.81
C PRO A 54 -2.96 -15.02 -10.32
N GLU A 55 -2.67 -16.07 -11.09
CA GLU A 55 -2.73 -16.05 -12.56
C GLU A 55 -4.08 -15.61 -13.13
N ASP A 56 -5.18 -15.99 -12.48
CA ASP A 56 -6.55 -15.67 -12.92
C ASP A 56 -7.12 -14.41 -12.26
N VAL A 57 -6.30 -13.62 -11.57
CA VAL A 57 -6.76 -12.40 -10.89
C VAL A 57 -6.22 -11.17 -11.59
N THR A 58 -7.11 -10.23 -11.89
CA THR A 58 -6.76 -8.89 -12.38
C THR A 58 -7.12 -7.82 -11.36
N CYS A 59 -6.37 -6.73 -11.32
CA CYS A 59 -6.67 -5.55 -10.52
C CYS A 59 -7.08 -4.39 -11.43
N SER A 60 -8.21 -3.75 -11.13
CA SER A 60 -8.60 -2.43 -11.65
C SER A 60 -8.53 -1.39 -10.55
N ILE A 61 -8.38 -0.12 -10.92
CA ILE A 61 -8.53 1.00 -9.99
C ILE A 61 -9.84 1.70 -10.33
N GLU A 62 -10.74 1.76 -9.36
CA GLU A 62 -12.08 2.32 -9.53
C GLU A 62 -12.31 3.50 -8.61
N SER A 63 -13.13 4.45 -9.07
CA SER A 63 -13.52 5.60 -8.25
C SER A 63 -14.77 5.25 -7.44
N GLN A 64 -14.62 5.07 -6.14
CA GLN A 64 -15.72 4.86 -5.21
C GLN A 64 -15.58 5.78 -4.00
N HIS A 65 -16.68 6.37 -3.52
CA HIS A 65 -16.68 7.29 -2.37
C HIS A 65 -15.65 8.43 -2.48
N SER A 66 -15.48 9.00 -3.68
CA SER A 66 -14.47 10.03 -3.96
C SER A 66 -13.01 9.59 -3.72
N ARG A 67 -12.75 8.29 -3.78
CA ARG A 67 -11.42 7.68 -3.68
C ARG A 67 -11.17 6.73 -4.83
N TRP A 68 -9.90 6.55 -5.15
CA TRP A 68 -9.44 5.49 -6.06
C TRP A 68 -9.13 4.26 -5.22
N ILE A 69 -9.90 3.19 -5.42
CA ILE A 69 -9.74 1.93 -4.69
C ILE A 69 -9.38 0.79 -5.65
N PRO A 70 -8.53 -0.17 -5.24
CA PRO A 70 -8.28 -1.35 -6.01
C PRO A 70 -9.47 -2.32 -5.94
N ILE A 71 -9.90 -2.83 -7.08
CA ILE A 71 -10.87 -3.92 -7.20
C ILE A 71 -10.18 -5.12 -7.84
N PHE A 72 -10.23 -6.25 -7.14
CA PHE A 72 -9.66 -7.51 -7.59
C PHE A 72 -10.75 -8.39 -8.17
N LYS A 73 -10.54 -8.85 -9.39
CA LYS A 73 -11.48 -9.69 -10.12
C LYS A 73 -10.89 -11.07 -10.38
N ASN A 74 -11.60 -12.11 -9.98
CA ASN A 74 -11.25 -13.49 -10.33
C ASN A 74 -11.87 -13.88 -11.67
N GLY A 75 -11.04 -14.08 -12.69
CA GLY A 75 -11.46 -14.42 -14.06
C GLY A 75 -12.11 -15.80 -14.21
N LYS A 76 -11.97 -16.71 -13.24
CA LYS A 76 -12.64 -18.03 -13.26
C LYS A 76 -14.07 -17.97 -12.73
N THR A 77 -14.34 -17.11 -11.74
CA THR A 77 -15.64 -17.04 -11.07
C THR A 77 -16.42 -15.77 -11.38
N ASP A 78 -15.78 -14.78 -12.03
CA ASP A 78 -16.31 -13.43 -12.28
C ASP A 78 -16.70 -12.67 -11.00
N ILE A 79 -16.08 -13.04 -9.86
CA ILE A 79 -16.31 -12.38 -8.57
C ILE A 79 -15.31 -11.24 -8.40
N GLU A 80 -15.82 -10.09 -7.99
CA GLU A 80 -15.06 -8.88 -7.67
C GLU A 80 -15.05 -8.63 -6.16
N THR A 81 -13.93 -8.10 -5.64
CA THR A 81 -13.74 -7.79 -4.22
C THR A 81 -12.73 -6.66 -4.03
N GLU A 82 -12.86 -5.91 -2.94
CA GLU A 82 -11.85 -4.96 -2.48
C GLU A 82 -10.71 -5.66 -1.70
N ASP A 83 -10.95 -6.88 -1.22
CA ASP A 83 -9.98 -7.64 -0.46
C ASP A 83 -8.89 -8.23 -1.38
N ASP A 84 -7.65 -7.84 -1.15
CA ASP A 84 -6.50 -8.35 -1.89
C ASP A 84 -6.31 -9.86 -1.62
N PRO A 85 -6.37 -10.73 -2.64
CA PRO A 85 -6.31 -12.18 -2.45
C PRO A 85 -4.94 -12.70 -1.98
N ARG A 86 -3.91 -11.85 -1.94
CA ARG A 86 -2.59 -12.19 -1.37
C ARG A 86 -2.54 -11.96 0.15
N LEU A 87 -3.55 -11.28 0.70
CA LEU A 87 -3.69 -11.03 2.12
C LEU A 87 -4.60 -12.08 2.77
N PRO A 88 -4.41 -12.37 4.07
CA PRO A 88 -5.29 -13.25 4.82
C PRO A 88 -6.62 -12.53 5.06
N ALA A 89 -7.66 -13.33 5.34
CA ALA A 89 -8.94 -12.78 5.75
C ALA A 89 -8.82 -11.99 7.06
N MET A 90 -9.65 -10.95 7.19
CA MET A 90 -9.67 -10.04 8.34
C MET A 90 -10.51 -10.58 9.51
N ASP A 91 -10.73 -11.90 9.59
CA ASP A 91 -11.62 -12.54 10.56
C ASP A 91 -11.21 -12.31 12.01
N ASP A 92 -9.91 -12.16 12.27
CA ASP A 92 -9.35 -11.88 13.61
C ASP A 92 -9.39 -10.39 14.01
N TRP A 93 -9.82 -9.52 13.10
CA TRP A 93 -9.79 -8.08 13.26
C TRP A 93 -11.20 -7.47 13.20
N GLU A 94 -11.44 -6.43 13.98
CA GLU A 94 -12.67 -5.62 13.94
C GLU A 94 -12.31 -4.19 13.50
N CYS A 95 -13.00 -3.66 12.48
CA CYS A 95 -12.85 -2.26 12.06
C CYS A 95 -13.60 -1.36 13.05
N LEU A 96 -12.90 -0.43 13.70
CA LEU A 96 -13.46 0.43 14.74
C LEU A 96 -14.17 1.67 14.20
N ASN A 97 -13.88 2.06 12.96
CA ASN A 97 -14.36 3.30 12.34
C ASN A 97 -14.72 3.10 10.85
N PRO A 98 -15.67 2.19 10.53
CA PRO A 98 -15.98 1.81 9.15
C PRO A 98 -16.40 3.01 8.27
N ASN A 99 -17.08 4.00 8.86
CA ASN A 99 -17.59 5.17 8.13
C ASN A 99 -16.58 6.33 8.04
N MET A 100 -15.33 6.15 8.50
CA MET A 100 -14.29 7.19 8.46
C MET A 100 -14.11 7.73 7.04
N LEU A 101 -14.16 6.83 6.06
CA LEU A 101 -13.85 7.13 4.66
C LEU A 101 -14.99 7.86 3.94
N ASP A 102 -16.22 7.79 4.46
CA ASP A 102 -17.37 8.53 3.93
C ASP A 102 -17.24 10.04 4.15
N SER A 103 -16.50 10.44 5.18
CA SER A 103 -16.34 11.84 5.60
C SER A 103 -14.96 12.42 5.30
N ASN A 104 -13.94 11.55 5.19
CA ASN A 104 -12.58 11.94 4.87
C ASN A 104 -11.94 10.90 3.95
N PRO A 105 -11.76 11.20 2.65
CA PRO A 105 -11.16 10.27 1.71
C PRO A 105 -9.69 9.94 2.03
N TYR A 106 -9.03 10.78 2.81
CA TYR A 106 -7.66 10.58 3.32
C TYR A 106 -7.64 10.05 4.77
N GLY A 107 -8.80 9.63 5.28
CA GLY A 107 -8.93 9.03 6.61
C GLY A 107 -8.25 7.66 6.67
N VAL A 108 -7.81 7.28 7.87
CA VAL A 108 -7.17 5.97 8.10
C VAL A 108 -8.10 5.11 8.96
N LEU A 109 -8.46 3.93 8.45
CA LEU A 109 -9.20 2.93 9.21
C LEU A 109 -8.37 2.42 10.38
N GLN A 110 -9.04 2.07 11.46
CA GLN A 110 -8.45 1.50 12.67
C GLN A 110 -9.01 0.10 12.86
N TYR A 111 -8.12 -0.84 13.12
CA TYR A 111 -8.48 -2.23 13.32
C TYR A 111 -8.04 -2.67 14.71
N LYS A 112 -8.90 -3.43 15.38
CA LYS A 112 -8.60 -4.02 16.67
C LYS A 112 -8.54 -5.53 16.55
N ASN A 113 -7.48 -6.14 17.07
CA ASN A 113 -7.40 -7.58 17.13
C ASN A 113 -8.39 -8.11 18.19
N LYS A 114 -9.19 -9.10 17.84
CA LYS A 114 -10.24 -9.62 18.72
C LYS A 114 -9.66 -10.33 19.94
N ALA A 115 -8.54 -11.04 19.78
CA ALA A 115 -7.89 -11.80 20.85
C ALA A 115 -6.97 -10.95 21.74
N THR A 116 -6.04 -10.20 21.13
CA THR A 116 -5.03 -9.43 21.87
C THR A 116 -5.52 -8.05 22.32
N ARG A 117 -6.63 -7.58 21.72
CA ARG A 117 -7.17 -6.21 21.91
C ARG A 117 -6.23 -5.10 21.45
N GLU A 118 -5.14 -5.43 20.75
CA GLU A 118 -4.25 -4.48 20.09
C GLU A 118 -5.01 -3.66 19.05
N VAL A 119 -4.69 -2.38 18.92
CA VAL A 119 -5.28 -1.48 17.91
C VAL A 119 -4.19 -0.97 16.99
N VAL A 120 -4.41 -1.11 15.69
CA VAL A 120 -3.51 -0.60 14.64
C VAL A 120 -4.25 0.38 13.73
N LYS A 121 -3.49 1.28 13.10
CA LYS A 121 -3.98 2.16 12.04
C LYS A 121 -3.59 1.57 10.69
N GLY A 122 -4.54 1.50 9.77
CA GLY A 122 -4.38 0.85 8.47
C GLY A 122 -4.53 -0.66 8.54
N ASN A 123 -4.36 -1.33 7.40
CA ASN A 123 -4.51 -2.78 7.29
C ASN A 123 -3.44 -3.50 8.16
N PRO A 124 -3.84 -4.36 9.12
CA PRO A 124 -2.91 -5.06 10.02
C PRO A 124 -1.92 -5.98 9.28
N HIS A 125 -2.29 -6.48 8.11
CA HIS A 125 -1.44 -7.34 7.29
C HIS A 125 -0.40 -6.58 6.45
N LEU A 126 -0.46 -5.24 6.45
CA LEU A 126 0.47 -4.35 5.74
C LEU A 126 1.33 -3.52 6.71
N THR A 127 1.32 -3.84 8.00
CA THR A 127 2.25 -3.23 8.97
C THR A 127 3.70 -3.61 8.63
N PRO A 128 4.70 -2.79 9.03
CA PRO A 128 6.10 -3.13 8.83
C PRO A 128 6.47 -4.53 9.34
N ASP A 129 5.96 -4.93 10.50
CA ASP A 129 6.25 -6.24 11.08
C ASP A 129 5.56 -7.37 10.33
N ALA A 130 4.31 -7.18 9.89
CA ALA A 130 3.62 -8.16 9.06
C ALA A 130 4.32 -8.38 7.70
N LEU A 131 4.82 -7.30 7.08
CA LEU A 131 5.58 -7.38 5.84
C LEU A 131 6.93 -8.08 6.04
N ARG A 132 7.66 -7.78 7.13
CA ARG A 132 8.90 -8.49 7.47
C ARG A 132 8.67 -9.98 7.71
N ALA A 133 7.59 -10.34 8.40
CA ALA A 133 7.24 -11.74 8.63
C ALA A 133 6.96 -12.52 7.32
N ARG A 134 6.59 -11.81 6.25
CA ARG A 134 6.45 -12.36 4.88
C ARG A 134 7.76 -12.43 4.10
N GLY A 135 8.86 -11.95 4.67
CA GLY A 135 10.17 -11.86 4.00
C GLY A 135 10.37 -10.61 3.15
N VAL A 136 9.50 -9.59 3.27
CA VAL A 136 9.70 -8.31 2.59
C VAL A 136 10.81 -7.53 3.31
N PRO A 137 11.87 -7.09 2.59
CA PRO A 137 12.96 -6.35 3.20
C PRO A 137 12.53 -4.89 3.48
N ILE A 138 11.96 -4.66 4.66
CA ILE A 138 11.54 -3.32 5.09
C ILE A 138 12.70 -2.60 5.78
N GLU A 139 13.11 -1.48 5.21
CA GLU A 139 14.12 -0.57 5.76
C GLU A 139 13.51 0.76 6.22
N SER A 140 14.17 1.39 7.19
CA SER A 140 13.86 2.77 7.58
C SER A 140 14.79 3.71 6.82
N ILE A 141 14.21 4.79 6.29
CA ILE A 141 14.95 5.86 5.62
C ILE A 141 14.90 7.14 6.45
N PHE A 142 15.92 7.97 6.29
CA PHE A 142 15.95 9.31 6.86
C PHE A 142 15.88 10.32 5.72
N LEU A 143 15.03 11.33 5.88
CA LEU A 143 14.89 12.42 4.92
C LEU A 143 15.86 13.55 5.28
N ALA A 144 16.33 14.27 4.25
CA ALA A 144 17.20 15.44 4.40
C ALA A 144 16.44 16.66 4.91
#